data_AF-A0A353H155-F1
#
_entry.id   AF-A0A353H155-F1
#
_cell.length_a   1.000
_cell.length_b   1.000
_cell.length_c   1.000
_cell.angle_alpha   90.00
_cell.angle_beta   90.00
_cell.angle_gamma   90.00
#
_symmetry.space_group_name_H-M   'P 1'
#
loop_
_entity.id
_entity.type
_entity.pdbx_description
1 polymer ?
#
loop_
_entity_poly.entity_id
_entity_poly.type
_entity_poly.pdbx_seq_one_letter_code
_entity_poly.pdbx_strand_id
1 'polypeptide(L)'
;MLVNGVNVMFVDAPAATPEILSTAISMQAVLVGLTSPPAGTEANWAATLTSDATGALKQLLVEVMEGAGGKNIVVPVTLVNVNPDLVSPGRQDLFNQVAAMVAAGEIGTQSIP
;
A
#
# COMPACT_ATOMS: atom_id res chain seq x y z
N MET A 1 4.39 1.53 -27.31
CA MET A 1 5.75 1.78 -26.77
C MET A 1 5.60 2.83 -25.68
N LEU A 2 5.87 2.46 -24.42
CA LEU A 2 5.82 3.38 -23.28
C LEU A 2 6.76 4.55 -23.52
N VAL A 3 6.28 5.78 -23.39
CA VAL A 3 6.99 7.00 -23.81
C VAL A 3 8.29 7.26 -23.01
N ASN A 4 8.52 6.52 -21.90
CA ASN A 4 9.72 6.63 -21.04
C ASN A 4 10.17 5.31 -20.37
N GLY A 5 9.69 4.14 -20.80
CA GLY A 5 10.08 2.84 -20.20
C GLY A 5 9.59 2.57 -18.77
N VAL A 6 8.83 3.47 -18.15
CA VAL A 6 8.20 3.29 -16.84
C VAL A 6 7.00 2.36 -16.97
N ASN A 7 7.07 1.17 -16.36
CA ASN A 7 6.01 0.17 -16.41
C ASN A 7 5.07 0.18 -15.18
N VAL A 8 5.54 0.73 -14.05
CA VAL A 8 4.80 0.78 -12.79
C VAL A 8 4.88 2.19 -12.21
N MET A 9 3.77 2.72 -11.73
CA MET A 9 3.66 4.04 -11.13
C MET A 9 3.04 3.94 -9.74
N PHE A 10 3.69 4.58 -8.77
CA PHE A 10 3.09 4.84 -7.47
C PHE A 10 2.27 6.14 -7.53
N VAL A 11 1.03 6.10 -7.04
CA VAL A 11 0.09 7.21 -7.07
C VAL A 11 -0.32 7.55 -5.65
N ASP A 12 0.17 8.69 -5.17
CA ASP A 12 -0.29 9.28 -3.91
C ASP A 12 -1.70 9.88 -4.07
N ALA A 13 -2.44 10.02 -2.99
CA ALA A 13 -3.83 10.49 -2.98
C ALA A 13 -4.03 11.84 -3.71
N PRO A 14 -3.16 12.87 -3.52
CA PRO A 14 -3.29 14.13 -4.25
C PRO A 14 -3.01 14.00 -5.76
N ALA A 15 -2.26 12.98 -6.17
CA ALA A 15 -1.91 12.73 -7.57
C ALA A 15 -2.93 11.82 -8.29
N ALA A 16 -3.90 11.26 -7.58
CA ALA A 16 -4.96 10.42 -8.13
C ALA A 16 -6.05 11.24 -8.86
N THR A 17 -5.65 12.25 -9.65
CA THR A 17 -6.60 13.02 -10.47
C THR A 17 -6.98 12.24 -11.73
N PRO A 18 -8.19 12.45 -12.28
CA PRO A 18 -8.63 11.75 -13.50
C PRO A 18 -7.67 11.93 -14.68
N GLU A 19 -7.05 13.10 -14.83
CA GLU A 19 -6.13 13.41 -15.92
C GLU A 19 -4.83 12.61 -15.81
N ILE A 20 -4.27 12.48 -14.60
CA ILE A 20 -3.04 11.70 -14.37
C ILE A 20 -3.33 10.21 -14.58
N LEU A 21 -4.44 9.71 -14.02
CA LEU A 21 -4.82 8.31 -14.12
C LEU A 21 -5.13 7.90 -15.57
N SER A 22 -5.88 8.72 -16.30
CA SER A 22 -6.18 8.46 -17.72
C SER A 22 -4.91 8.45 -18.57
N THR A 23 -3.97 9.35 -18.29
CA THR A 23 -2.66 9.35 -18.96
C THR A 23 -1.90 8.06 -18.63
N ALA A 24 -1.81 7.67 -17.37
CA ALA A 24 -1.11 6.45 -16.95
C ALA A 24 -1.73 5.17 -17.56
N ILE A 25 -3.07 5.10 -17.64
CA ILE A 25 -3.79 4.00 -18.29
C ILE A 25 -3.53 3.98 -19.80
N SER A 26 -3.55 5.13 -20.47
CA SER A 26 -3.24 5.23 -21.90
C SER A 26 -1.81 4.77 -22.21
N MET A 27 -0.90 4.95 -21.24
CA MET A 27 0.45 4.45 -21.28
C MET A 27 0.55 2.94 -20.97
N GLN A 28 -0.53 2.30 -20.50
CA GLN A 28 -0.55 0.92 -20.01
C GLN A 28 0.32 0.72 -18.75
N ALA A 29 0.48 1.77 -17.95
CA ALA A 29 1.17 1.66 -16.68
C ALA A 29 0.37 0.81 -15.68
N VAL A 30 1.09 0.06 -14.86
CA VAL A 30 0.55 -0.60 -13.66
C VAL A 30 0.58 0.39 -12.51
N LEU A 31 -0.52 0.50 -11.76
CA LEU A 31 -0.71 1.48 -10.71
C LEU A 31 -0.64 0.83 -9.32
N VAL A 32 0.01 1.49 -8.38
CA VAL A 32 -0.03 1.17 -6.95
C VAL A 32 -0.36 2.46 -6.21
N GLY A 33 -1.28 2.45 -5.26
CA GLY A 33 -1.64 3.69 -4.55
C GLY A 33 -1.93 3.51 -3.06
N LEU A 34 -2.25 4.62 -2.40
CA LEU A 34 -2.57 4.66 -0.96
C LEU A 34 -4.07 4.67 -0.66
N THR A 35 -4.90 4.85 -1.68
CA THR A 35 -6.36 4.86 -1.58
C THR A 35 -6.95 3.75 -2.43
N SER A 36 -8.23 3.45 -2.22
CA SER A 36 -8.94 2.49 -3.08
C SER A 36 -8.90 2.93 -4.55
N PRO A 37 -8.82 1.97 -5.49
CA PRO A 37 -8.76 2.27 -6.91
C PRO A 37 -9.96 3.13 -7.33
N PRO A 38 -9.71 4.28 -7.97
CA PRO A 38 -10.77 5.06 -8.59
C PRO A 38 -11.49 4.24 -9.67
N ALA A 39 -12.77 4.51 -9.89
CA ALA A 39 -13.59 3.79 -10.85
C ALA A 39 -12.97 3.83 -12.26
N GLY A 40 -12.90 2.68 -12.91
CA GLY A 40 -12.34 2.53 -14.27
C GLY A 40 -10.82 2.37 -14.32
N THR A 41 -10.15 2.25 -13.17
CA THR A 41 -8.69 2.02 -13.07
C THR A 41 -8.32 0.61 -12.62
N GLU A 42 -9.30 -0.22 -12.27
CA GLU A 42 -9.13 -1.50 -11.57
C GLU A 42 -8.27 -2.51 -12.34
N ALA A 43 -8.39 -2.52 -13.68
CA ALA A 43 -7.61 -3.41 -14.54
C ALA A 43 -6.10 -3.09 -14.55
N ASN A 44 -5.74 -1.83 -14.29
CA ASN A 44 -4.35 -1.38 -14.23
C ASN A 44 -3.85 -1.25 -12.79
N TRP A 45 -4.74 -1.31 -11.80
CA TRP A 45 -4.43 -1.16 -10.39
C TRP A 45 -3.95 -2.49 -9.80
N ALA A 46 -2.67 -2.57 -9.45
CA ALA A 46 -2.06 -3.78 -8.89
C ALA A 46 -2.46 -4.01 -7.44
N ALA A 47 -2.37 -2.97 -6.60
CA ALA A 47 -2.75 -3.04 -5.19
C ALA A 47 -2.80 -1.65 -4.55
N THR A 48 -3.50 -1.56 -3.42
CA THR A 48 -3.48 -0.41 -2.53
C THR A 48 -2.67 -0.74 -1.28
N LEU A 49 -1.66 0.08 -0.97
CA LEU A 49 -0.90 0.01 0.26
C LEU A 49 -1.64 0.76 1.38
N THR A 50 -1.83 0.09 2.51
CA THR A 50 -2.50 0.67 3.68
C THR A 50 -1.86 0.17 4.98
N SER A 51 -2.27 0.74 6.11
CA SER A 51 -1.85 0.30 7.44
C SER A 51 -3.05 -0.32 8.19
N ASP A 52 -2.85 -1.46 8.84
CA ASP A 52 -3.93 -2.11 9.60
C ASP A 52 -4.04 -1.54 11.02
N ALA A 53 -4.46 -0.27 11.09
CA ALA A 53 -4.66 0.40 12.38
C ALA A 53 -5.77 -0.26 13.21
N THR A 54 -6.79 -0.84 12.56
CA THR A 54 -7.91 -1.48 13.26
C THR A 54 -7.48 -2.77 13.95
N GLY A 55 -6.69 -3.60 13.27
CA GLY A 55 -6.09 -4.80 13.86
C GLY A 55 -5.19 -4.45 15.04
N ALA A 56 -4.34 -3.43 14.88
CA ALA A 56 -3.46 -2.95 15.94
C ALA A 56 -4.25 -2.45 17.17
N LEU A 57 -5.32 -1.67 16.96
CA LEU A 57 -6.18 -1.18 18.05
C LEU A 57 -6.90 -2.32 18.79
N LYS A 58 -7.37 -3.35 18.08
CA LYS A 58 -8.03 -4.51 18.70
C LYS A 58 -7.10 -5.27 19.65
N GLN A 59 -5.82 -5.39 19.29
CA GLN A 59 -4.84 -6.07 20.15
C GLN A 59 -4.56 -5.30 21.44
N LEU A 60 -4.66 -3.97 21.39
CA LEU A 60 -4.35 -3.09 22.53
C LEU A 60 -5.56 -2.72 23.37
N LEU A 61 -6.77 -3.08 22.92
CA LEU A 61 -8.02 -2.69 23.57
C LEU A 61 -8.02 -3.08 25.05
N VAL A 62 -7.55 -4.29 25.38
CA VAL A 62 -7.47 -4.78 26.76
C VAL A 62 -6.54 -3.92 27.61
N GLU A 63 -5.32 -3.65 27.13
CA GLU A 63 -4.34 -2.84 27.86
C GLU A 63 -4.80 -1.39 28.07
N VAL A 64 -5.47 -0.82 27.06
CA VAL A 64 -6.03 0.54 27.15
C VAL A 64 -7.16 0.58 28.19
N MET A 65 -8.01 -0.44 28.24
CA MET A 65 -9.07 -0.55 29.25
C MET A 65 -8.52 -0.71 30.68
N GLU A 66 -7.32 -1.27 30.83
CA GLU A 66 -6.59 -1.37 32.09
C GLU A 66 -5.85 -0.08 32.48
N GLY A 67 -5.98 0.99 31.69
CA GLY A 67 -5.40 2.30 31.96
C GLY A 67 -4.00 2.51 31.38
N ALA A 68 -3.48 1.58 30.56
CA ALA A 68 -2.16 1.68 29.93
C ALA A 68 -2.19 2.51 28.63
N GLY A 69 -2.64 3.77 28.74
CA GLY A 69 -2.66 4.74 27.63
C GLY A 69 -1.29 5.35 27.33
N GLY A 70 -1.21 6.15 26.25
CA GLY A 70 -0.01 6.92 25.89
C GLY A 70 1.13 6.12 25.25
N LYS A 71 0.87 4.89 24.78
CA LYS A 71 1.84 4.05 24.09
C LYS A 71 1.91 4.42 22.60
N ASN A 72 3.13 4.50 22.07
CA ASN A 72 3.37 4.50 20.63
C ASN A 72 3.47 3.06 20.14
N ILE A 73 2.81 2.75 19.02
CA ILE A 73 2.80 1.41 18.44
C ILE A 73 3.18 1.49 16.97
N VAL A 74 3.85 0.44 16.50
CA VAL A 74 4.14 0.25 15.08
C VAL A 74 2.96 -0.48 14.46
N VAL A 75 2.31 0.15 13.48
CA VAL A 75 1.23 -0.47 12.72
C VAL A 75 1.80 -1.10 11.46
N PRO A 76 1.58 -2.41 11.23
CA PRO A 76 2.10 -3.07 10.03
C PRO A 76 1.41 -2.54 8.77
N VAL A 77 2.17 -2.48 7.69
CA VAL A 77 1.65 -2.19 6.35
C VAL A 77 1.08 -3.46 5.71
N THR A 78 0.02 -3.30 4.93
CA THR A 78 -0.68 -4.38 4.24
C THR A 78 -1.13 -3.95 2.85
N LEU A 79 -1.42 -4.92 1.98
CA LEU A 79 -2.00 -4.68 0.67
C LEU A 79 -3.49 -5.04 0.67
N VAL A 80 -4.30 -4.13 0.13
CA VAL A 80 -5.73 -4.34 -0.15
C VAL A 80 -6.00 -4.08 -1.63
N ASN A 81 -7.20 -4.42 -2.10
CA ASN A 81 -7.59 -4.27 -3.52
C ASN A 81 -6.56 -4.90 -4.48
N VAL A 82 -5.98 -6.05 -4.10
CA VAL A 82 -4.93 -6.73 -4.86
C VAL A 82 -5.53 -7.33 -6.13
N ASN A 83 -4.94 -6.98 -7.28
CA ASN A 83 -5.29 -7.56 -8.57
C ASN A 83 -4.39 -8.79 -8.84
N PRO A 84 -4.96 -10.01 -8.88
CA PRO A 84 -4.18 -11.24 -9.02
C PRO A 84 -3.50 -11.40 -10.39
N ASP A 85 -3.98 -10.69 -11.42
CA ASP A 85 -3.37 -10.71 -12.76
C ASP A 85 -2.07 -9.88 -12.79
N LEU A 86 -1.90 -8.95 -11.86
CA LEU A 86 -0.75 -8.04 -11.77
C LEU A 86 0.19 -8.40 -10.61
N VAL A 87 -0.36 -8.96 -9.52
CA VAL A 87 0.37 -9.37 -8.33
C VAL A 87 0.21 -10.87 -8.12
N SER A 88 1.26 -11.62 -8.43
CA SER A 88 1.27 -13.06 -8.21
C SER A 88 1.32 -13.41 -6.71
N PRO A 89 0.88 -14.63 -6.31
CA PRO A 89 0.98 -15.08 -4.92
C PRO A 89 2.39 -14.94 -4.34
N GLY A 90 3.44 -15.31 -5.10
CA GLY A 90 4.81 -15.18 -4.64
C GLY A 90 5.27 -13.74 -4.40
N ARG A 91 4.74 -12.75 -5.14
CA ARG A 91 5.00 -11.32 -4.86
C ARG A 91 4.29 -10.86 -3.60
N GLN A 92 3.07 -11.36 -3.36
CA GLN A 92 2.34 -11.08 -2.14
C GLN A 92 3.04 -11.69 -0.91
N ASP A 93 3.55 -12.91 -1.02
CA ASP A 93 4.33 -13.55 0.04
C ASP A 93 5.62 -12.80 0.35
N LEU A 94 6.33 -12.33 -0.69
CA LEU A 94 7.51 -11.49 -0.52
C LEU A 94 7.16 -10.17 0.17
N PHE A 95 6.06 -9.53 -0.23
CA PHE A 95 5.58 -8.31 0.42
C PHE A 95 5.32 -8.55 1.92
N ASN A 96 4.60 -9.63 2.26
CA ASN A 96 4.27 -9.94 3.67
C ASN A 96 5.52 -10.19 4.52
N GLN A 97 6.53 -10.86 3.97
CA GLN A 97 7.82 -11.08 4.64
C GLN A 97 8.55 -9.75 4.89
N VAL A 98 8.62 -8.88 3.88
CA VAL A 98 9.27 -7.57 4.02
C VAL A 98 8.51 -6.67 5.00
N ALA A 99 7.19 -6.67 4.94
CA ALA A 99 6.35 -5.92 5.88
C ALA A 99 6.58 -6.37 7.34
N ALA A 100 6.74 -7.67 7.58
CA ALA A 100 7.08 -8.20 8.89
C ALA A 100 8.48 -7.75 9.37
N MET A 101 9.49 -7.80 8.49
CA MET A 101 10.84 -7.31 8.81
C MET A 101 10.87 -5.81 9.10
N VAL A 102 10.10 -5.00 8.38
CA VAL A 102 9.93 -3.56 8.66
C VAL A 102 9.27 -3.34 10.02
N ALA A 103 8.19 -4.08 10.32
CA ALA A 103 7.51 -3.98 11.61
C ALA A 103 8.40 -4.43 12.80
N ALA A 104 9.30 -5.39 12.57
CA ALA A 104 10.29 -5.84 13.54
C ALA A 104 11.50 -4.88 13.69
N GLY A 105 11.61 -3.85 12.86
CA GLY A 105 12.73 -2.92 12.85
C GLY A 105 14.02 -3.48 12.25
N GLU A 106 13.95 -4.63 11.58
CA GLU A 106 15.06 -5.26 10.87
C GLU A 106 15.40 -4.50 9.58
N ILE A 107 14.40 -3.85 8.99
CA ILE A 107 14.54 -2.96 7.83
C ILE A 107 14.21 -1.53 8.24
N GLY A 108 15.20 -0.64 8.13
CA GLY A 108 15.01 0.80 8.32
C GLY A 108 14.44 1.46 7.06
N THR A 109 13.32 2.14 7.20
CA THR A 109 12.75 2.98 6.13
C THR A 109 13.32 4.40 6.25
N GLN A 110 14.11 4.83 5.27
CA GLN A 110 14.54 6.22 5.20
C GLN A 110 13.43 7.05 4.55
N SER A 111 12.95 8.08 5.24
CA SER A 111 12.00 9.03 4.67
C SER A 111 12.71 9.90 3.63
N ILE A 112 12.10 10.09 2.47
CA ILE A 112 12.52 11.13 1.52
C ILE A 112 11.82 12.42 1.97
N PRO A 113 12.55 13.49 2.35
CA PRO A 113 11.97 14.75 2.80
C PRO A 113 11.23 15.50 1.70
#